data_AF-A0A3R7UFJ3-F1
#
_entry.id   AF-A0A3R7UFJ3-F1
#
_cell.length_a   1.000
_cell.length_b   1.000
_cell.length_c   1.000
_cell.angle_alpha   90.00
_cell.angle_beta   90.00
_cell.angle_gamma   90.00
#
_symmetry.space_group_name_H-M   'P 1'
#
loop_
_entity.id
_entity.type
_entity.pdbx_description
1 polymer ?
#
loop_
_entity_poly.entity_id
_entity_poly.type
_entity_poly.pdbx_seq_one_letter_code
_entity_poly.pdbx_strand_id
1 'polypeptide(L)'
;MGITAMIPNMTIDGLQSEATKRWGDIYDNEATRMQIMLICPRKERKILELHGDMVEHGQPVIGVFHRPRAEARLLQEQGLNPRDASFQFLDLATSDLGPWMQHLVTTEKWVRASITIQPIPFSVDVPAQRGFENINMLCFRHPELPAIERYYLPFPPSSVPNKCFVSLPRRQAAELARQQAEVLGVGRAVEPATPEPVVQETIPEVAEIAPPEIVMESDVVIQQHVSVPLPSIDDGSSDEPQNVEDAITKATDSGFGDMQAAGEELNAIENSIEPVVDSVPLPPTSEESKPPQSEIEIEFRALVSELLASGIEPSEMMDDPRWNSINERATAVGFETWPVFLELTSMG
;
A
#
# COMPACT_ATOMS: atom_id res chain seq x y z
N MET A 1 -8.75 -19.58 10.40
CA MET A 1 -7.38 -19.04 10.33
C MET A 1 -6.84 -19.18 8.92
N GLY A 2 -6.21 -18.16 8.33
CA GLY A 2 -5.62 -18.20 7.00
C GLY A 2 -4.13 -18.59 6.96
N ILE A 3 -3.52 -18.47 5.78
CA ILE A 3 -2.07 -18.50 5.53
C ILE A 3 -1.70 -17.28 4.72
N THR A 4 -0.71 -16.51 5.18
CA THR A 4 -0.31 -15.25 4.55
C THR A 4 0.99 -15.41 3.77
N ALA A 5 0.96 -15.00 2.50
CA ALA A 5 2.11 -14.99 1.61
C ALA A 5 2.46 -13.56 1.21
N MET A 6 3.75 -13.26 1.06
CA MET A 6 4.23 -11.95 0.59
C MET A 6 4.61 -12.04 -0.88
N ILE A 7 4.06 -11.11 -1.69
CA ILE A 7 4.32 -10.99 -3.11
C ILE A 7 4.96 -9.61 -3.35
N PRO A 8 6.22 -9.54 -3.77
CA PRO A 8 6.90 -8.27 -4.00
C PRO A 8 6.43 -7.61 -5.30
N ASN A 9 6.51 -6.28 -5.35
CA ASN A 9 6.34 -5.46 -6.55
C ASN A 9 5.02 -5.71 -7.30
N MET A 10 3.91 -5.79 -6.57
CA MET A 10 2.58 -5.98 -7.14
C MET A 10 1.63 -4.88 -6.66
N THR A 11 0.52 -4.72 -7.37
CA THR A 11 -0.59 -3.82 -7.01
C THR A 11 -1.84 -4.64 -6.66
N ILE A 12 -2.82 -4.02 -6.01
CA ILE A 12 -4.10 -4.67 -5.74
C ILE A 12 -4.80 -4.98 -7.06
N ASP A 13 -4.83 -4.02 -7.99
CA ASP A 13 -5.42 -4.22 -9.33
C ASP A 13 -4.74 -5.37 -10.08
N GLY A 14 -3.41 -5.46 -10.01
CA GLY A 14 -2.64 -6.54 -10.63
C GLY A 14 -3.02 -7.90 -10.06
N LEU A 15 -3.06 -8.02 -8.73
CA LEU A 15 -3.46 -9.26 -8.06
C LEU A 15 -4.92 -9.64 -8.33
N GLN A 16 -5.83 -8.66 -8.36
CA GLN A 16 -7.22 -8.90 -8.70
C GLN A 16 -7.38 -9.36 -10.16
N SER A 17 -6.63 -8.78 -11.09
CA SER A 17 -6.67 -9.19 -12.51
C SER A 17 -6.16 -10.62 -12.71
N GLU A 18 -5.22 -11.07 -11.88
CA GLU A 18 -4.67 -12.42 -11.91
C GLU A 18 -5.40 -13.40 -10.98
N ALA A 19 -6.38 -12.93 -10.19
CA ALA A 19 -6.94 -13.67 -9.06
C ALA A 19 -7.52 -15.03 -9.46
N THR A 20 -8.35 -15.07 -10.50
CA THR A 20 -8.94 -16.31 -11.03
C THR A 20 -7.88 -17.30 -11.49
N LYS A 21 -6.81 -16.83 -12.12
CA LYS A 21 -5.70 -17.69 -12.57
C LYS A 21 -4.85 -18.18 -11.40
N ARG A 22 -4.66 -17.33 -10.38
CA ARG A 22 -3.72 -17.54 -9.28
C ARG A 22 -4.31 -18.34 -8.13
N TRP A 23 -5.59 -18.16 -7.86
CA TRP A 23 -6.30 -18.75 -6.74
C TRP A 23 -7.44 -19.67 -7.17
N GLY A 24 -7.81 -19.71 -8.46
CA GLY A 24 -8.81 -20.65 -8.98
C GLY A 24 -10.12 -20.58 -8.19
N ASP A 25 -10.61 -21.74 -7.78
CA ASP A 25 -11.88 -21.91 -7.06
C ASP A 25 -11.92 -21.25 -5.66
N ILE A 26 -10.77 -20.81 -5.14
CA ILE A 26 -10.69 -20.06 -3.87
C ILE A 26 -11.26 -18.64 -4.05
N TYR A 27 -11.07 -18.05 -5.23
CA TYR A 27 -11.49 -16.69 -5.51
C TYR A 27 -12.84 -16.68 -6.21
N ASP A 28 -13.82 -16.08 -5.55
CA ASP A 28 -15.14 -15.87 -6.12
C ASP A 28 -15.20 -14.50 -6.83
N ASN A 29 -15.44 -14.51 -8.14
CA ASN A 29 -15.57 -13.30 -8.95
C ASN A 29 -16.89 -12.55 -8.68
N GLU A 30 -17.92 -13.23 -8.18
CA GLU A 30 -19.23 -12.64 -7.88
C GLU A 30 -19.26 -12.02 -6.47
N ALA A 31 -18.26 -12.32 -5.64
CA ALA A 31 -18.17 -11.76 -4.30
C ALA A 31 -17.94 -10.24 -4.36
N THR A 32 -18.80 -9.48 -3.68
CA THR A 32 -18.59 -8.04 -3.52
C THR A 32 -17.36 -7.79 -2.66
N ARG A 33 -16.40 -7.04 -3.21
CA ARG A 33 -15.16 -6.66 -2.54
C ARG A 33 -15.17 -5.18 -2.18
N MET A 34 -14.41 -4.86 -1.14
CA MET A 34 -14.24 -3.48 -0.69
C MET A 34 -12.80 -3.24 -0.29
N GLN A 35 -12.37 -1.99 -0.47
CA GLN A 35 -11.07 -1.53 -0.03
C GLN A 35 -11.23 -0.64 1.20
N ILE A 36 -10.42 -0.90 2.23
CA ILE A 36 -10.35 -0.12 3.46
C ILE A 36 -8.91 0.30 3.73
N MET A 37 -8.75 1.28 4.61
CA MET A 37 -7.44 1.70 5.10
C MET A 37 -7.25 1.33 6.57
N LEU A 38 -6.10 0.76 6.90
CA LEU A 38 -5.69 0.49 8.28
C LEU A 38 -4.49 1.39 8.62
N ILE A 39 -4.54 2.00 9.80
CA ILE A 39 -3.47 2.85 10.33
C ILE A 39 -3.05 2.32 11.70
N CYS A 40 -1.82 1.81 11.79
CA CYS A 40 -1.26 1.27 13.03
C CYS A 40 0.10 1.88 13.39
N PRO A 41 0.53 1.79 14.65
CA PRO A 41 1.88 2.12 15.05
C PRO A 41 2.89 1.28 14.27
N ARG A 42 4.02 1.89 13.90
CA ARG A 42 5.07 1.21 13.13
C ARG A 42 5.61 -0.06 13.82
N LYS A 43 5.62 -0.08 15.16
CA LYS A 43 6.00 -1.24 15.99
C LYS A 43 5.10 -2.46 15.77
N GLU A 44 3.83 -2.26 15.43
CA GLU A 44 2.81 -3.31 15.27
C GLU A 44 2.63 -3.75 13.82
N ARG A 45 3.37 -3.15 12.87
CA ARG A 45 3.31 -3.51 11.45
C ARG A 45 3.43 -5.01 11.23
N LYS A 46 4.34 -5.67 11.94
CA LYS A 46 4.59 -7.11 11.73
C LYS A 46 3.39 -7.99 12.13
N ILE A 47 2.62 -7.55 13.11
CA ILE A 47 1.39 -8.22 13.55
C ILE A 47 0.34 -8.12 12.45
N LEU A 48 0.16 -6.94 11.84
CA LEU A 48 -0.76 -6.77 10.70
C LEU A 48 -0.33 -7.52 9.44
N GLU A 49 0.98 -7.64 9.18
CA GLU A 49 1.50 -8.47 8.08
C GLU A 49 1.08 -9.94 8.21
N LEU A 50 0.89 -10.43 9.44
CA LEU A 50 0.50 -11.81 9.75
C LEU A 50 -0.94 -11.94 10.26
N HIS A 51 -1.72 -10.86 10.24
CA HIS A 51 -3.08 -10.84 10.79
C HIS A 51 -4.01 -11.84 10.11
N GLY A 52 -3.81 -12.07 8.81
CA GLY A 52 -4.52 -13.09 8.07
C GLY A 52 -4.31 -14.53 8.57
N ASP A 53 -3.19 -14.80 9.26
CA ASP A 53 -2.95 -16.11 9.89
C ASP A 53 -3.76 -16.28 11.17
N MET A 54 -4.19 -15.16 11.76
CA MET A 54 -4.94 -15.06 13.01
C MET A 54 -6.46 -14.93 12.80
N VAL A 55 -6.91 -14.79 11.56
CA VAL A 55 -8.32 -14.57 11.22
C VAL A 55 -8.82 -15.70 10.31
N GLU A 56 -10.07 -16.12 10.52
CA GLU A 56 -10.79 -16.95 9.56
C GLU A 56 -11.57 -16.07 8.59
N HIS A 57 -11.36 -16.30 7.30
CA HIS A 57 -11.98 -15.58 6.20
C HIS A 57 -12.28 -16.56 5.06
N GLY A 58 -13.28 -16.24 4.24
CA GLY A 58 -13.75 -17.10 3.16
C GLY A 58 -13.10 -16.80 1.81
N GLN A 59 -12.66 -15.57 1.59
CA GLN A 59 -12.07 -15.11 0.32
C GLN A 59 -10.63 -14.62 0.52
N PRO A 60 -9.78 -14.65 -0.52
CA PRO A 60 -8.44 -14.07 -0.46
C PRO A 60 -8.48 -12.60 -0.03
N VAL A 61 -7.64 -12.23 0.93
CA VAL A 61 -7.50 -10.86 1.43
C VAL A 61 -6.14 -10.30 1.00
N ILE A 62 -6.12 -9.10 0.41
CA ILE A 62 -4.93 -8.48 -0.16
C ILE A 62 -4.62 -7.20 0.62
N GLY A 63 -3.48 -7.16 1.30
CA GLY A 63 -3.00 -6.00 2.03
C GLY A 63 -1.74 -5.40 1.40
N VAL A 64 -1.74 -4.10 1.12
CA VAL A 64 -0.58 -3.37 0.59
C VAL A 64 -0.20 -2.26 1.53
N PHE A 65 1.04 -2.28 2.01
CA PHE A 65 1.55 -1.19 2.84
C PHE A 65 2.05 -0.05 1.97
N HIS A 66 1.52 1.15 2.20
CA HIS A 66 2.05 2.37 1.62
C HIS A 66 3.01 3.08 2.59
N ARG A 67 4.07 3.66 2.04
CA ARG A 67 5.02 4.47 2.81
C ARG A 67 5.07 5.88 2.20
N PRO A 68 4.45 6.88 2.85
CA PRO A 68 4.52 8.26 2.42
C PRO A 68 5.95 8.74 2.23
N ARG A 69 6.23 9.40 1.10
CA ARG A 69 7.52 9.99 0.75
C ARG A 69 7.38 11.50 0.61
N ALA A 70 7.19 12.00 -0.61
CA ALA A 70 7.06 13.43 -0.89
C ALA A 70 5.83 14.04 -0.20
N GLU A 71 4.74 13.28 -0.12
CA GLU A 71 3.48 13.64 0.52
C GLU A 71 3.52 13.59 2.05
N ALA A 72 4.62 13.14 2.65
CA ALA A 72 4.75 13.02 4.11
C ALA A 72 4.51 14.35 4.82
N ARG A 73 4.90 15.47 4.21
CA ARG A 73 4.68 16.82 4.76
C ARG A 73 3.19 17.13 4.94
N LEU A 74 2.34 16.73 4.01
CA LEU A 74 0.89 16.98 4.07
C LEU A 74 0.21 16.20 5.21
N LEU A 75 0.77 15.04 5.59
CA LEU A 75 0.31 14.28 6.75
C LEU A 75 0.79 14.92 8.05
N GLN A 76 2.01 15.45 8.07
CA GLN A 76 2.55 16.18 9.22
C GLN A 76 1.76 17.47 9.50
N GLU A 77 1.31 18.18 8.47
CA GLU A 77 0.42 19.35 8.58
C GLU A 77 -0.93 18.99 9.24
N GLN A 78 -1.39 17.74 9.11
CA GLN A 78 -2.57 17.21 9.81
C GLN A 78 -2.26 16.69 11.24
N GLY A 79 -1.02 16.81 11.71
CA GLY A 79 -0.59 16.37 13.03
C GLY A 79 -0.23 14.88 13.14
N LEU A 80 -0.18 14.15 12.02
CA LEU A 80 0.25 12.75 12.00
C LEU A 80 1.67 12.62 11.46
N ASN A 81 2.60 12.06 12.25
CA ASN A 81 3.95 11.76 11.80
C ASN A 81 4.01 10.44 11.02
N PRO A 82 4.33 10.43 9.71
CA PRO A 82 4.34 9.21 8.90
C PRO A 82 5.44 8.21 9.29
N ARG A 83 6.42 8.62 10.11
CA ARG A 83 7.47 7.72 10.61
C ARG A 83 7.01 6.86 11.76
N ASP A 84 5.99 7.29 12.50
CA ASP A 84 5.49 6.57 13.69
C ASP A 84 4.31 5.63 13.34
N ALA A 85 3.72 5.82 12.16
CA ALA A 85 2.60 5.04 11.67
C ALA A 85 2.98 4.15 10.47
N SER A 86 2.21 3.10 10.26
CA SER A 86 2.16 2.32 9.02
C SER A 86 0.74 2.39 8.46
N PHE A 87 0.67 2.54 7.15
CA PHE A 87 -0.59 2.66 6.42
C PHE A 87 -0.73 1.45 5.51
N GLN A 88 -1.85 0.76 5.62
CA GLN A 88 -2.14 -0.43 4.83
C GLN A 88 -3.47 -0.22 4.11
N PHE A 89 -3.46 -0.39 2.79
CA PHE A 89 -4.68 -0.57 2.01
C PHE A 89 -5.02 -2.05 2.00
N LEU A 90 -6.22 -2.38 2.44
CA LEU A 90 -6.68 -3.75 2.55
C LEU A 90 -7.90 -3.93 1.65
N ASP A 91 -7.80 -4.87 0.73
CA ASP A 91 -8.89 -5.32 -0.12
C ASP A 91 -9.37 -6.70 0.32
N LEU A 92 -10.66 -6.80 0.64
CA LEU A 92 -11.29 -8.00 1.17
C LEU A 92 -12.74 -8.11 0.70
N ALA A 93 -13.29 -9.32 0.75
CA ALA A 93 -14.73 -9.51 0.55
C ALA A 93 -15.51 -8.81 1.66
N THR A 94 -16.63 -8.17 1.31
CA THR A 94 -17.47 -7.45 2.28
C THR A 94 -17.99 -8.36 3.40
N SER A 95 -18.21 -9.64 3.11
CA SER A 95 -18.59 -10.67 4.10
C SER A 95 -17.51 -10.92 5.16
N ASP A 96 -16.23 -10.74 4.81
CA ASP A 96 -15.09 -11.03 5.69
C ASP A 96 -14.69 -9.81 6.56
N LEU A 97 -15.25 -8.62 6.30
CA LEU A 97 -14.90 -7.40 7.05
C LEU A 97 -15.15 -7.52 8.54
N GLY A 98 -16.30 -8.08 8.94
CA GLY A 98 -16.67 -8.25 10.34
C GLY A 98 -15.65 -9.11 11.09
N PRO A 99 -15.44 -10.38 10.68
CA PRO A 99 -14.43 -11.25 11.28
C PRO A 99 -13.02 -10.65 11.26
N TRP A 100 -12.63 -9.99 10.16
CA TRP A 100 -11.30 -9.39 10.02
C TRP A 100 -11.05 -8.27 11.02
N MET A 101 -12.05 -7.42 11.26
CA MET A 101 -11.93 -6.26 12.15
C MET A 101 -12.32 -6.56 13.60
N GLN A 102 -12.95 -7.70 13.88
CA GLN A 102 -13.53 -8.01 15.18
C GLN A 102 -12.50 -7.84 16.31
N HIS A 103 -11.37 -8.55 16.23
CA HIS A 103 -10.34 -8.50 17.27
C HIS A 103 -9.77 -7.07 17.46
N LEU A 104 -9.48 -6.39 16.36
CA LEU A 104 -8.91 -5.03 16.36
C LEU A 104 -9.87 -4.03 17.04
N VAL A 105 -11.17 -4.12 16.77
CA VAL A 105 -12.17 -3.21 17.34
C VAL A 105 -12.53 -3.59 18.77
N THR A 106 -12.75 -4.87 19.07
CA THR A 106 -13.23 -5.29 20.40
C THR A 106 -12.14 -5.34 21.45
N THR A 107 -10.96 -5.85 21.09
CA THR A 107 -9.85 -6.10 22.02
C THR A 107 -8.91 -4.91 22.05
N GLU A 108 -8.43 -4.48 20.88
CA GLU A 108 -7.45 -3.40 20.75
C GLU A 108 -8.08 -2.00 20.66
N LYS A 109 -9.43 -1.91 20.68
CA LYS A 109 -10.18 -0.66 20.70
C LYS A 109 -9.87 0.27 19.52
N TRP A 110 -9.64 -0.30 18.34
CA TRP A 110 -9.46 0.47 17.12
C TRP A 110 -10.68 1.32 16.82
N VAL A 111 -10.42 2.54 16.36
CA VAL A 111 -11.45 3.53 16.04
C VAL A 111 -11.77 3.45 14.56
N ARG A 112 -13.06 3.27 14.25
CA ARG A 112 -13.57 3.36 12.88
C ARG A 112 -13.83 4.83 12.52
N ALA A 113 -13.33 5.24 11.36
CA ALA A 113 -13.53 6.56 10.77
C ALA A 113 -13.78 6.44 9.26
N SER A 114 -14.14 7.55 8.62
CA SER A 114 -14.13 7.69 7.17
C SER A 114 -13.09 8.72 6.80
N ILE A 115 -12.32 8.45 5.75
CA ILE A 115 -11.28 9.34 5.25
C ILE A 115 -11.48 9.55 3.76
N THR A 116 -10.97 10.67 3.25
CA THR A 116 -10.95 10.96 1.82
C THR A 116 -9.52 10.79 1.30
N ILE A 117 -9.34 9.84 0.38
CA ILE A 117 -8.10 9.70 -0.38
C ILE A 117 -8.12 10.72 -1.51
N GLN A 118 -7.09 11.55 -1.60
CA GLN A 118 -6.95 12.59 -2.61
C GLN A 118 -5.65 12.41 -3.41
N PRO A 119 -5.61 12.82 -4.67
CA PRO A 119 -4.35 12.91 -5.40
C PRO A 119 -3.45 13.94 -4.72
N ILE A 120 -2.13 13.73 -4.82
CA ILE A 120 -1.16 14.71 -4.35
C ILE A 120 -1.38 16.05 -5.08
N PRO A 121 -1.45 17.19 -4.36
CA PRO A 121 -1.53 18.51 -4.98
C PRO A 121 -0.30 18.79 -5.83
N PHE A 122 -0.49 19.46 -6.98
CA PHE A 122 0.60 19.83 -7.89
C PHE A 122 1.73 20.62 -7.21
N SER A 123 1.46 21.29 -6.09
CA SER A 123 2.45 22.03 -5.30
C SER A 123 3.55 21.17 -4.67
N VAL A 124 3.39 19.85 -4.58
CA VAL A 124 4.37 18.94 -3.96
C VAL A 124 5.42 18.44 -4.97
N ASP A 125 5.27 18.79 -6.26
CA ASP A 125 6.22 18.52 -7.35
C ASP A 125 6.75 17.07 -7.38
N VAL A 126 5.81 16.12 -7.46
CA VAL A 126 6.14 14.69 -7.60
C VAL A 126 6.13 14.31 -9.08
N PRO A 127 7.28 13.94 -9.68
CA PRO A 127 7.38 13.73 -11.12
C PRO A 127 6.59 12.51 -11.64
N ALA A 128 6.34 11.52 -10.78
CA ALA A 128 5.60 10.31 -11.10
C ALA A 128 4.24 10.29 -10.39
N GLN A 129 3.29 11.11 -10.87
CA GLN A 129 1.92 11.14 -10.35
C GLN A 129 0.89 10.88 -11.46
N ARG A 130 -0.19 10.20 -11.10
CA ARG A 130 -1.41 10.05 -11.90
C ARG A 130 -2.56 10.61 -11.06
N GLY A 131 -3.14 11.72 -11.51
CA GLY A 131 -4.34 12.26 -10.88
C GLY A 131 -5.48 11.25 -10.89
N PHE A 132 -6.30 11.27 -9.85
CA PHE A 132 -7.51 10.46 -9.72
C PHE A 132 -8.54 11.23 -8.88
N GLU A 133 -9.80 10.80 -8.95
CA GLU A 133 -10.89 11.45 -8.21
C GLU A 133 -10.76 11.20 -6.70
N ASN A 134 -11.37 12.06 -5.89
CA ASN A 134 -11.38 11.86 -4.45
C ASN A 134 -12.19 10.60 -4.08
N ILE A 135 -11.57 9.68 -3.35
CA ILE A 135 -12.19 8.41 -2.94
C ILE A 135 -12.49 8.46 -1.45
N ASN A 136 -13.75 8.33 -1.08
CA ASN A 136 -14.12 8.14 0.33
C ASN A 136 -13.95 6.67 0.71
N MET A 137 -13.16 6.42 1.75
CA MET A 137 -12.79 5.07 2.18
C MET A 137 -13.02 4.91 3.68
N LEU A 138 -13.39 3.69 4.08
CA LEU A 138 -13.43 3.33 5.50
C LEU A 138 -12.01 3.20 6.04
N CYS A 139 -11.75 3.80 7.19
CA CYS A 139 -10.48 3.75 7.88
C CYS A 139 -10.66 3.15 9.26
N PHE A 140 -9.78 2.23 9.64
CA PHE A 140 -9.64 1.80 11.03
C PHE A 140 -8.27 2.20 11.53
N ARG A 141 -8.26 2.91 12.66
CA ARG A 141 -7.06 3.51 13.23
C ARG A 141 -6.83 3.00 14.64
N HIS A 142 -5.58 2.69 14.95
CA HIS A 142 -5.14 2.40 16.31
C HIS A 142 -5.34 3.60 17.25
N PRO A 143 -5.85 3.40 18.49
CA PRO A 143 -6.19 4.51 19.39
C PRO A 143 -5.02 5.45 19.74
N GLU A 144 -3.77 4.95 19.74
CA GLU A 144 -2.57 5.75 20.04
C GLU A 144 -2.21 6.80 18.97
N LEU A 145 -2.75 6.69 17.75
CA LEU A 145 -2.41 7.59 16.65
C LEU A 145 -3.39 8.75 16.50
N PRO A 146 -2.98 9.92 15.98
CA PRO A 146 -3.91 11.01 15.70
C PRO A 146 -4.86 10.65 14.54
N ALA A 147 -6.07 11.20 14.58
CA ALA A 147 -7.02 11.06 13.47
C ALA A 147 -6.59 11.92 12.28
N ILE A 148 -6.87 11.43 11.07
CA ILE A 148 -6.69 12.18 9.83
C ILE A 148 -8.00 12.15 9.05
N GLU A 149 -8.28 13.21 8.31
CA GLU A 149 -9.45 13.28 7.43
C GLU A 149 -9.06 13.01 5.97
N ARG A 150 -7.83 13.38 5.59
CA ARG A 150 -7.37 13.32 4.21
C ARG A 150 -6.07 12.54 4.11
N TYR A 151 -6.00 11.66 3.12
CA TYR A 151 -4.79 10.92 2.81
C TYR A 151 -4.39 11.16 1.36
N TYR A 152 -3.13 11.48 1.12
CA TYR A 152 -2.65 11.84 -0.21
C TYR A 152 -1.88 10.69 -0.84
N LEU A 153 -2.13 10.42 -2.12
CA LEU A 153 -1.39 9.41 -2.88
C LEU A 153 -1.00 9.92 -4.28
N PRO A 154 0.14 9.46 -4.83
CA PRO A 154 0.53 9.75 -6.21
C PRO A 154 -0.27 8.94 -7.25
N PHE A 155 -0.87 7.82 -6.83
CA PHE A 155 -1.65 6.90 -7.66
C PHE A 155 -2.91 6.47 -6.88
N PRO A 156 -3.97 5.98 -7.57
CA PRO A 156 -5.10 5.36 -6.89
C PRO A 156 -4.65 4.28 -5.88
N PRO A 157 -5.34 4.11 -4.73
CA PRO A 157 -4.99 3.12 -3.71
C PRO A 157 -4.75 1.70 -4.23
N SER A 158 -5.51 1.30 -5.25
CA SER A 158 -5.44 -0.03 -5.86
C SER A 158 -4.22 -0.24 -6.77
N SER A 159 -3.64 0.87 -7.27
CA SER A 159 -2.52 0.89 -8.20
C SER A 159 -1.18 1.21 -7.53
N VAL A 160 -1.12 1.32 -6.21
CA VAL A 160 0.14 1.57 -5.47
C VAL A 160 1.02 0.31 -5.50
N PRO A 161 2.21 0.33 -6.14
CA PRO A 161 3.08 -0.83 -6.19
C PRO A 161 3.86 -0.98 -4.87
N ASN A 162 3.72 -2.14 -4.21
CA ASN A 162 4.52 -2.46 -3.03
C ASN A 162 4.57 -3.98 -2.76
N LYS A 163 5.11 -4.34 -1.59
CA LYS A 163 4.96 -5.68 -1.02
C LYS A 163 3.49 -5.90 -0.65
N CYS A 164 2.84 -6.80 -1.39
CA CYS A 164 1.48 -7.24 -1.12
C CYS A 164 1.51 -8.44 -0.17
N PHE A 165 0.71 -8.40 0.87
CA PHE A 165 0.49 -9.49 1.82
C PHE A 165 -0.87 -10.09 1.51
N VAL A 166 -0.87 -11.31 0.97
CA VAL A 166 -2.09 -12.01 0.58
C VAL A 166 -2.37 -13.10 1.59
N SER A 167 -3.51 -13.03 2.26
CA SER A 167 -3.99 -14.12 3.12
C SER A 167 -4.97 -15.00 2.38
N LEU A 168 -4.73 -16.32 2.42
CA LEU A 168 -5.58 -17.35 1.82
C LEU A 168 -6.31 -18.17 2.90
N PRO A 169 -7.60 -18.52 2.71
CA PRO A 169 -8.34 -19.38 3.62
C PRO A 169 -7.69 -20.76 3.78
N ARG A 170 -7.48 -21.26 5.02
CA ARG A 170 -6.76 -22.55 5.23
C ARG A 170 -7.41 -23.77 4.60
N ARG A 171 -8.75 -23.88 4.65
CA ARG A 171 -9.46 -25.05 4.09
C ARG A 171 -9.14 -25.23 2.60
N GLN A 172 -9.01 -24.12 1.89
CA GLN A 172 -8.80 -24.10 0.45
C GLN A 172 -7.31 -23.96 0.07
N ALA A 173 -6.50 -23.30 0.90
CA ALA A 173 -5.04 -23.24 0.74
C ALA A 173 -4.37 -24.62 0.87
N ALA A 174 -4.93 -25.51 1.71
CA ALA A 174 -4.47 -26.90 1.80
C ALA A 174 -4.78 -27.71 0.53
N GLU A 175 -5.89 -27.44 -0.14
CA GLU A 175 -6.23 -28.07 -1.43
C GLU A 175 -5.36 -27.53 -2.56
N LEU A 176 -5.10 -26.22 -2.61
CA LEU A 176 -4.21 -25.63 -3.60
C LEU A 176 -2.74 -26.06 -3.39
N ALA A 177 -2.29 -26.25 -2.15
CA ALA A 177 -1.00 -26.87 -1.85
C ALA A 177 -0.94 -28.35 -2.28
N ARG A 178 -2.05 -29.11 -2.14
CA ARG A 178 -2.17 -30.48 -2.65
C ARG A 178 -2.13 -30.53 -4.18
N GLN A 179 -2.86 -29.65 -4.86
CA GLN A 179 -2.85 -29.55 -6.32
C GLN A 179 -1.48 -29.11 -6.84
N GLN A 180 -0.82 -28.16 -6.17
CA GLN A 180 0.56 -27.76 -6.51
C GLN A 180 1.55 -28.91 -6.30
N ALA A 181 1.43 -29.68 -5.21
CA ALA A 181 2.26 -30.85 -4.98
C ALA A 181 2.01 -31.98 -5.99
N GLU A 182 0.76 -32.16 -6.42
CA GLU A 182 0.35 -33.13 -7.44
C GLU A 182 0.89 -32.75 -8.83
N VAL A 183 0.79 -31.47 -9.20
CA VAL A 183 1.32 -30.92 -10.47
C VAL A 183 2.85 -30.91 -10.50
N LEU A 184 3.52 -30.70 -9.36
CA LEU A 184 4.99 -30.70 -9.27
C LEU A 184 5.61 -32.10 -9.16
N GLY A 185 4.79 -33.17 -9.13
CA GLY A 185 5.28 -34.55 -9.18
C GLY A 185 6.23 -34.95 -8.05
N VAL A 186 6.22 -34.23 -6.93
CA VAL A 186 7.08 -34.53 -5.78
C VAL A 186 6.36 -35.53 -4.87
N GLY A 187 6.65 -36.81 -5.07
CA GLY A 187 6.62 -37.79 -3.99
C GLY A 187 5.45 -38.77 -3.96
N ARG A 188 5.43 -39.72 -4.90
CA ARG A 188 5.22 -41.12 -4.50
C ARG A 188 6.41 -41.54 -3.62
N ALA A 189 6.43 -41.12 -2.37
CA ALA A 189 7.26 -41.74 -1.35
C ALA A 189 6.38 -42.80 -0.68
N VAL A 190 6.71 -44.05 -0.95
CA VAL A 190 6.13 -45.25 -0.36
C VAL A 190 6.06 -45.08 1.15
N GLU A 191 4.87 -45.28 1.73
CA GLU A 191 4.66 -45.34 3.18
C GLU A 191 5.68 -46.31 3.80
N PRO A 192 6.50 -45.89 4.78
CA PRO A 192 7.21 -46.84 5.60
C PRO A 192 6.20 -47.56 6.49
N ALA A 193 6.05 -48.86 6.24
CA ALA A 193 5.25 -49.79 7.02
C ALA A 193 5.51 -49.60 8.52
N THR A 194 4.48 -49.19 9.26
CA THR A 194 4.48 -49.22 10.72
C THR A 194 3.80 -50.53 11.15
N PRO A 195 4.43 -51.36 12.01
CA PRO A 195 3.90 -52.66 12.38
C PRO A 195 2.63 -52.55 13.21
N GLU A 196 1.67 -53.43 12.92
CA GLU A 196 0.37 -53.57 13.57
C GLU A 196 0.50 -53.77 15.10
N PRO A 197 -0.26 -53.01 15.92
CA PRO A 197 -0.60 -53.46 17.26
C PRO A 197 -1.93 -54.22 17.22
N VAL A 198 -1.81 -55.47 17.67
CA VAL A 198 -2.81 -56.48 18.01
C VAL A 198 -4.12 -55.88 18.58
N VAL A 199 -5.22 -56.33 17.98
CA VAL A 199 -6.59 -56.21 18.46
C VAL A 199 -6.74 -56.90 19.82
N GLN A 200 -7.19 -56.17 20.84
CA GLN A 200 -7.93 -56.75 21.96
C GLN A 200 -9.25 -56.02 22.12
N GLU A 201 -10.31 -56.75 21.80
CA GLU A 201 -11.71 -56.41 22.04
C GLU A 201 -11.94 -56.14 23.53
N THR A 202 -12.51 -54.99 23.86
CA THR A 202 -13.35 -54.84 25.05
C THR A 202 -14.45 -53.83 24.74
N ILE A 203 -15.64 -54.38 24.49
CA ILE A 203 -16.91 -53.65 24.53
C ILE A 203 -17.20 -53.37 26.01
N PRO A 204 -17.63 -52.15 26.38
CA PRO A 204 -18.81 -52.10 27.24
C PRO A 204 -19.83 -51.07 26.75
N GLU A 205 -21.03 -51.60 26.55
CA GLU A 205 -22.31 -51.14 27.08
C GLU A 205 -22.73 -49.67 26.84
N VAL A 206 -23.73 -49.57 25.97
CA VAL A 206 -24.60 -48.42 25.74
C VAL A 206 -25.29 -48.01 27.03
N ALA A 207 -25.05 -46.78 27.50
CA ALA A 207 -25.91 -46.10 28.44
C ALA A 207 -26.56 -44.90 27.73
N GLU A 208 -27.88 -44.97 27.57
CA GLU A 208 -28.75 -43.86 27.17
C GLU A 208 -28.55 -42.66 28.08
N ILE A 209 -28.29 -41.48 27.51
CA ILE A 209 -28.50 -40.20 28.19
C ILE A 209 -29.34 -39.32 27.26
N ALA A 210 -30.53 -39.00 27.74
CA ALA A 210 -31.54 -38.18 27.09
C ALA A 210 -31.04 -36.74 26.82
N PRO A 211 -31.57 -36.06 25.78
CA PRO A 211 -31.20 -34.68 25.45
C PRO A 211 -31.79 -33.68 26.47
N PRO A 212 -31.07 -32.61 26.87
CA PRO A 212 -31.65 -31.56 27.68
C PRO A 212 -32.57 -30.65 26.84
N GLU A 213 -33.77 -30.40 27.38
CA GLU A 213 -34.74 -29.39 26.96
C GLU A 213 -34.09 -28.01 26.84
N ILE A 214 -34.22 -27.40 25.66
CA ILE A 214 -33.89 -25.99 25.43
C ILE A 214 -35.17 -25.21 25.72
N VAL A 215 -35.17 -24.49 26.84
CA VAL A 215 -36.26 -23.58 27.24
C VAL A 215 -36.26 -22.39 26.27
N MET A 216 -37.36 -22.23 25.55
CA MET A 216 -37.65 -21.05 24.75
C MET A 216 -38.00 -19.88 25.66
N GLU A 217 -37.16 -18.86 25.71
CA GLU A 217 -37.58 -17.51 26.14
C GLU A 217 -37.78 -16.65 24.89
N SER A 218 -39.07 -16.41 24.64
CA SER A 218 -39.62 -15.44 23.72
C SER A 218 -39.50 -14.01 24.25
N ASP A 219 -39.59 -13.06 23.31
CA ASP A 219 -39.88 -11.64 23.47
C ASP A 219 -38.71 -10.65 23.64
N VAL A 220 -38.13 -10.25 22.49
CA VAL A 220 -37.68 -8.87 22.29
C VAL A 220 -38.40 -8.29 21.07
N VAL A 221 -39.39 -7.45 21.37
CA VAL A 221 -40.18 -6.66 20.42
C VAL A 221 -39.27 -5.60 19.78
N ILE A 222 -39.00 -5.72 18.48
CA ILE A 222 -38.33 -4.69 17.70
C ILE A 222 -39.38 -3.63 17.34
N GLN A 223 -39.19 -2.40 17.82
CA GLN A 223 -40.03 -1.27 17.44
C GLN A 223 -39.83 -0.92 15.97
N GLN A 224 -40.94 -0.94 15.22
CA GLN A 224 -41.04 -0.55 13.83
C GLN A 224 -40.72 0.95 13.67
N HIS A 225 -39.63 1.28 13.00
CA HIS A 225 -39.30 2.68 12.69
C HIS A 225 -40.21 3.18 11.56
N VAL A 226 -40.86 4.31 11.81
CA VAL A 226 -41.75 5.01 10.89
C VAL A 226 -40.92 5.69 9.80
N SER A 227 -41.24 5.42 8.54
CA SER A 227 -40.64 6.07 7.37
C SER A 227 -40.96 7.56 7.35
N VAL A 228 -39.93 8.40 7.26
CA VAL A 228 -40.08 9.86 7.07
C VAL A 228 -40.23 10.15 5.56
N PRO A 229 -41.23 10.92 5.12
CA PRO A 229 -41.39 11.27 3.70
C PRO A 229 -40.32 12.27 3.25
N LEU A 230 -39.81 12.07 2.03
CA LEU A 230 -38.99 13.05 1.31
C LEU A 230 -39.80 14.33 1.01
N PRO A 231 -39.20 15.53 1.10
CA PRO A 231 -39.89 16.77 0.76
C PRO A 231 -40.17 16.85 -0.75
N SER A 232 -41.41 17.17 -1.09
CA SER A 232 -41.85 17.51 -2.44
C SER A 232 -41.33 18.91 -2.82
N ILE A 233 -40.68 19.02 -3.98
CA ILE A 233 -40.31 20.32 -4.57
C ILE A 233 -41.54 20.83 -5.32
N ASP A 234 -41.94 22.04 -4.94
CA ASP A 234 -43.03 22.82 -5.52
C ASP A 234 -42.57 23.42 -6.87
N ASP A 235 -43.39 23.25 -7.90
CA ASP A 235 -43.21 23.85 -9.23
C ASP A 235 -43.54 25.35 -9.15
N GLY A 236 -42.53 26.20 -9.35
CA GLY A 236 -42.70 27.64 -9.23
C GLY A 236 -41.64 28.47 -9.95
N SER A 237 -41.76 28.54 -11.28
CA SER A 237 -41.34 29.63 -12.19
C SER A 237 -39.97 30.31 -11.99
N SER A 238 -39.05 30.07 -12.93
CA SER A 238 -38.32 31.15 -13.63
C SER A 238 -37.52 30.59 -14.81
N ASP A 239 -37.76 31.18 -15.99
CA ASP A 239 -37.12 31.01 -17.30
C ASP A 239 -35.76 30.29 -17.37
N GLU A 240 -35.75 29.08 -17.94
CA GLU A 240 -34.59 28.49 -18.61
C GLU A 240 -35.02 27.72 -19.88
N PRO A 241 -34.26 27.82 -20.99
CA PRO A 241 -34.65 27.27 -22.29
C PRO A 241 -34.61 25.73 -22.31
N GLN A 242 -35.74 25.13 -22.68
CA GLN A 242 -35.90 23.70 -22.92
C GLN A 242 -35.29 23.28 -24.27
N ASN A 243 -33.96 23.31 -24.42
CA ASN A 243 -33.29 22.49 -25.43
C ASN A 243 -31.79 22.33 -25.14
N VAL A 244 -31.31 21.08 -25.11
CA VAL A 244 -29.91 20.70 -24.89
C VAL A 244 -28.98 21.06 -26.04
N GLU A 245 -29.50 21.40 -27.23
CA GLU A 245 -28.67 21.76 -28.39
C GLU A 245 -28.28 23.25 -28.42
N ASP A 246 -29.10 24.15 -27.84
CA ASP A 246 -28.83 25.60 -27.83
C ASP A 246 -27.86 26.04 -26.71
N ALA A 247 -27.65 25.20 -25.69
CA ALA A 247 -26.67 25.46 -24.63
C ALA A 247 -25.22 25.21 -25.09
N ILE A 248 -25.03 24.28 -26.05
CA ILE A 248 -23.70 23.85 -26.51
C ILE A 248 -23.13 24.85 -27.53
N THR A 249 -23.99 25.44 -28.37
CA THR A 249 -23.61 26.43 -29.39
C THR A 249 -23.26 27.79 -28.78
N LYS A 250 -23.91 28.20 -27.69
CA LYS A 250 -23.60 29.47 -27.02
C LYS A 250 -22.31 29.43 -26.17
N ALA A 251 -21.91 28.25 -25.70
CA ALA A 251 -20.67 28.06 -24.93
C ALA A 251 -19.40 27.95 -25.79
N THR A 252 -19.54 27.68 -27.09
CA THR A 252 -18.40 27.42 -28.00
C THR A 252 -17.93 28.66 -28.77
N ASP A 253 -18.73 29.73 -28.85
CA ASP A 253 -18.36 30.96 -29.58
C ASP A 253 -17.72 32.05 -28.69
N SER A 254 -17.93 32.01 -27.36
CA SER A 254 -17.31 33.01 -26.45
C SER A 254 -15.95 32.58 -25.88
N GLY A 255 -15.55 31.30 -26.05
CA GLY A 255 -14.30 30.77 -25.50
C GLY A 255 -13.13 30.73 -26.48
N PHE A 256 -13.39 30.87 -27.79
CA PHE A 256 -12.36 30.74 -28.82
C PHE A 256 -11.67 32.08 -29.16
N GLY A 257 -12.31 33.21 -28.88
CA GLY A 257 -11.74 34.55 -29.12
C GLY A 257 -10.61 34.92 -28.15
N ASP A 258 -10.73 34.55 -26.87
CA ASP A 258 -9.79 34.97 -25.82
C ASP A 258 -8.50 34.12 -25.78
N MET A 259 -8.50 32.93 -26.38
CA MET A 259 -7.29 32.08 -26.49
C MET A 259 -6.43 32.39 -27.72
N GLN A 260 -6.97 33.10 -28.72
CA GLN A 260 -6.23 33.47 -29.93
C GLN A 260 -5.44 34.78 -29.75
N ALA A 261 -5.87 35.67 -28.85
CA ALA A 261 -5.15 36.91 -28.51
C ALA A 261 -3.89 36.67 -27.64
N ALA A 262 -3.88 35.62 -26.80
CA ALA A 262 -2.72 35.30 -25.95
C ALA A 262 -1.60 34.53 -26.70
N GLY A 263 -1.91 33.92 -27.85
CA GLY A 263 -0.93 33.23 -28.70
C GLY A 263 -0.12 34.15 -29.63
N GLU A 264 -0.59 35.38 -29.85
CA GLU A 264 0.11 36.38 -30.69
C GLU A 264 1.12 37.23 -29.89
N GLU A 265 0.97 37.39 -28.57
CA GLU A 265 1.95 38.10 -27.74
C GLU A 265 3.21 37.28 -27.41
N LEU A 266 3.14 35.94 -27.44
CA LEU A 266 4.31 35.06 -27.20
C LEU A 266 5.16 34.83 -28.47
N ASN A 267 4.58 34.95 -29.67
CA ASN A 267 5.31 34.85 -30.94
C ASN A 267 6.08 36.13 -31.32
N ALA A 268 5.83 37.26 -30.64
CA ALA A 268 6.53 38.52 -30.90
C ALA A 268 7.88 38.65 -30.16
N ILE A 269 8.16 37.77 -29.19
CA ILE A 269 9.40 37.81 -28.38
C ILE A 269 10.47 36.82 -28.92
N GLU A 270 10.10 35.88 -29.78
CA GLU A 270 10.98 34.81 -30.26
C GLU A 270 11.78 35.16 -31.54
N ASN A 271 11.59 36.34 -32.14
CA ASN A 271 12.21 36.74 -33.42
C ASN A 271 13.30 37.84 -33.30
N SER A 272 14.12 37.82 -32.25
CA SER A 272 15.27 38.73 -32.19
C SER A 272 16.49 38.12 -31.48
N ILE A 273 17.05 37.04 -32.04
CA ILE A 273 18.44 36.64 -31.77
C ILE A 273 19.07 36.19 -33.10
N GLU A 274 19.81 37.10 -33.75
CA GLU A 274 20.71 36.76 -34.85
C GLU A 274 22.01 36.12 -34.30
N PRO A 275 22.62 35.14 -35.00
CA PRO A 275 23.87 34.52 -34.55
C PRO A 275 25.08 35.36 -34.99
N VAL A 276 25.73 36.04 -34.04
CA VAL A 276 27.06 36.62 -34.25
C VAL A 276 28.12 35.55 -33.98
N VAL A 277 28.74 35.07 -35.06
CA VAL A 277 29.97 34.28 -35.02
C VAL A 277 31.14 35.24 -34.80
N ASP A 278 31.72 35.25 -33.61
CA ASP A 278 33.03 35.86 -33.39
C ASP A 278 33.94 34.92 -32.60
N SER A 279 35.19 34.85 -33.06
CA SER A 279 36.18 33.82 -32.75
C SER A 279 37.15 34.35 -31.69
N VAL A 280 37.05 33.88 -30.44
CA VAL A 280 37.98 34.28 -29.35
C VAL A 280 38.30 33.07 -28.45
N PRO A 281 39.55 32.90 -27.97
CA PRO A 281 40.19 31.60 -27.66
C PRO A 281 39.82 30.98 -26.30
N LEU A 282 39.96 29.65 -26.21
CA LEU A 282 39.73 28.86 -24.99
C LEU A 282 40.61 29.31 -23.80
N PRO A 283 40.03 29.54 -22.60
CA PRO A 283 40.76 29.64 -21.35
C PRO A 283 41.15 28.24 -20.80
N PRO A 284 42.17 28.17 -19.92
CA PRO A 284 42.81 26.93 -19.52
C PRO A 284 41.88 26.03 -18.68
N THR A 285 42.02 24.73 -18.91
CA THR A 285 41.44 23.60 -18.19
C THR A 285 41.25 23.89 -16.70
N SER A 286 40.02 24.18 -16.28
CA SER A 286 39.64 24.12 -14.87
C SER A 286 39.37 22.67 -14.52
N GLU A 287 39.97 22.23 -13.42
CA GLU A 287 39.83 20.91 -12.80
C GLU A 287 38.38 20.41 -12.86
N GLU A 288 38.22 19.12 -13.20
CA GLU A 288 36.95 18.40 -13.12
C GLU A 288 36.30 18.67 -11.75
N SER A 289 35.27 19.52 -11.75
CA SER A 289 34.41 19.69 -10.60
C SER A 289 33.64 18.39 -10.40
N LYS A 290 34.16 17.53 -9.52
CA LYS A 290 33.43 16.37 -9.01
C LYS A 290 32.04 16.82 -8.54
N PRO A 291 30.97 16.04 -8.79
CA PRO A 291 29.63 16.37 -8.32
C PRO A 291 29.66 16.65 -6.81
N PRO A 292 28.76 17.50 -6.29
CA PRO A 292 28.73 17.84 -4.87
C PRO A 292 28.62 16.55 -4.04
N GLN A 293 29.71 16.17 -3.38
CA GLN A 293 29.75 15.00 -2.53
C GLN A 293 28.78 15.23 -1.37
N SER A 294 27.87 14.28 -1.18
CA SER A 294 26.95 14.32 -0.03
C SER A 294 27.76 14.29 1.28
N GLU A 295 27.30 14.98 2.33
CA GLU A 295 28.01 15.00 3.62
C GLU A 295 28.32 13.59 4.15
N ILE A 296 27.42 12.64 3.86
CA ILE A 296 27.58 11.22 4.23
C ILE A 296 28.66 10.50 3.40
N GLU A 297 28.87 10.89 2.14
CA GLU A 297 29.95 10.35 1.31
C GLU A 297 31.32 10.80 1.84
N ILE A 298 31.46 12.07 2.23
CA ILE A 298 32.70 12.61 2.79
C ILE A 298 33.06 11.87 4.09
N GLU A 299 32.06 11.69 4.98
CA GLU A 299 32.22 10.97 6.25
C GLU A 299 32.59 9.50 6.03
N PHE A 300 31.95 8.83 5.06
CA PHE A 300 32.26 7.45 4.72
C PHE A 300 33.68 7.30 4.14
N ARG A 301 34.06 8.15 3.18
CA ARG A 301 35.41 8.14 2.59
C ARG A 301 36.48 8.43 3.65
N ALA A 302 36.21 9.32 4.60
CA ALA A 302 37.10 9.62 5.71
C ALA A 302 37.29 8.41 6.64
N LEU A 303 36.21 7.72 7.02
CA LEU A 303 36.28 6.52 7.86
C LEU A 303 37.11 5.42 7.18
N VAL A 304 36.82 5.10 5.91
CA VAL A 304 37.55 4.07 5.16
C VAL A 304 39.03 4.43 5.05
N SER A 305 39.34 5.69 4.78
CA SER A 305 40.73 6.17 4.67
C SER A 305 41.47 6.12 6.02
N GLU A 306 40.79 6.42 7.14
CA GLU A 306 41.32 6.29 8.49
C GLU A 306 41.64 4.82 8.83
N LEU A 307 40.74 3.90 8.49
CA LEU A 307 40.92 2.46 8.74
C LEU A 307 42.05 1.88 7.88
N LEU A 308 42.14 2.27 6.60
CA LEU A 308 43.26 1.90 5.72
C LEU A 308 44.59 2.45 6.25
N ALA A 309 44.62 3.71 6.69
CA ALA A 309 45.82 4.32 7.27
C ALA A 309 46.24 3.67 8.61
N SER A 310 45.28 3.11 9.33
CA SER A 310 45.51 2.35 10.57
C SER A 310 45.96 0.91 10.31
N GLY A 311 46.05 0.49 9.04
CA GLY A 311 46.50 -0.85 8.63
C GLY A 311 45.44 -1.95 8.81
N ILE A 312 44.17 -1.57 8.92
CA ILE A 312 43.05 -2.51 9.05
C ILE A 312 42.72 -3.04 7.66
N GLU A 313 42.53 -4.35 7.52
CA GLU A 313 42.18 -4.94 6.23
C GLU A 313 40.70 -4.67 5.88
N PRO A 314 40.35 -4.53 4.59
CA PRO A 314 38.97 -4.28 4.15
C PRO A 314 37.91 -5.24 4.71
N SER A 315 38.29 -6.50 4.97
CA SER A 315 37.41 -7.50 5.60
C SER A 315 37.06 -7.16 7.06
N GLU A 316 37.99 -6.55 7.80
CA GLU A 316 37.82 -6.21 9.22
C GLU A 316 37.13 -4.85 9.41
N MET A 317 37.09 -4.01 8.37
CA MET A 317 36.43 -2.69 8.43
C MET A 317 34.92 -2.79 8.66
N MET A 318 34.30 -3.87 8.20
CA MET A 318 32.85 -4.09 8.38
C MET A 318 32.45 -4.35 9.83
N ASP A 319 33.42 -4.75 10.66
CA ASP A 319 33.21 -5.03 12.08
C ASP A 319 33.36 -3.77 12.95
N ASP A 320 33.78 -2.61 12.37
CA ASP A 320 33.84 -1.34 13.11
C ASP A 320 32.41 -0.88 13.48
N PRO A 321 32.14 -0.55 14.77
CA PRO A 321 30.82 -0.06 15.20
C PRO A 321 30.32 1.17 14.42
N ARG A 322 31.23 2.00 13.89
CA ARG A 322 30.93 3.19 13.07
C ARG A 322 30.47 2.80 11.66
N TRP A 323 30.88 1.64 11.15
CA TRP A 323 30.52 1.15 9.82
C TRP A 323 29.00 1.02 9.65
N ASN A 324 28.35 0.33 10.60
CA ASN A 324 26.90 0.12 10.57
C ASN A 324 26.12 1.44 10.67
N SER A 325 26.58 2.36 11.52
CA SER A 325 25.95 3.69 11.71
C SER A 325 25.99 4.55 10.44
N ILE A 326 27.14 4.59 9.77
CA ILE A 326 27.29 5.33 8.52
C ILE A 326 26.50 4.65 7.39
N ASN A 327 26.49 3.33 7.32
CA ASN A 327 25.75 2.61 6.29
C ASN A 327 24.22 2.79 6.43
N GLU A 328 23.71 2.85 7.65
CA GLU A 328 22.31 3.16 7.92
C GLU A 328 21.96 4.59 7.47
N ARG A 329 22.82 5.57 7.80
CA ARG A 329 22.63 6.97 7.39
C ARG A 329 22.77 7.16 5.88
N ALA A 330 23.70 6.45 5.24
CA ALA A 330 23.88 6.42 3.80
C ALA A 330 22.63 5.89 3.09
N THR A 331 22.11 4.75 3.56
CA THR A 331 20.86 4.17 3.06
C THR A 331 19.68 5.13 3.24
N ALA A 332 19.66 5.91 4.33
CA ALA A 332 18.61 6.89 4.59
C ALA A 332 18.59 8.07 3.59
N VAL A 333 19.75 8.41 3.02
CA VAL A 333 19.90 9.47 2.01
C VAL A 333 19.89 8.89 0.58
N GLY A 334 19.82 7.56 0.43
CA GLY A 334 19.88 6.88 -0.86
C GLY A 334 21.29 6.84 -1.46
N PHE A 335 22.32 6.95 -0.61
CA PHE A 335 23.72 6.81 -0.99
C PHE A 335 24.16 5.36 -0.82
N GLU A 336 24.66 4.77 -1.91
CA GLU A 336 25.21 3.41 -1.92
C GLU A 336 26.70 3.45 -1.53
N THR A 337 27.03 2.93 -0.35
CA THR A 337 28.40 2.93 0.21
C THR A 337 29.33 1.96 -0.51
N TRP A 338 28.77 0.92 -1.14
CA TRP A 338 29.52 -0.22 -1.66
C TRP A 338 30.42 0.09 -2.87
N PRO A 339 29.96 0.83 -3.90
CA PRO A 339 30.82 1.26 -4.99
C PRO A 339 31.98 2.15 -4.53
N VAL A 340 31.74 3.04 -3.58
CA VAL A 340 32.76 3.96 -3.04
C VAL A 340 33.79 3.22 -2.18
N PHE A 341 33.37 2.20 -1.45
CA PHE A 341 34.32 1.33 -0.74
C PHE A 341 35.25 0.58 -1.68
N LEU A 342 34.71 -0.01 -2.76
CA LEU A 342 35.53 -0.71 -3.75
C LEU A 342 36.50 0.24 -4.44
N GLU A 343 36.08 1.46 -4.77
CA GLU A 343 36.97 2.52 -5.28
C GLU A 343 38.15 2.75 -4.33
N LEU A 344 37.89 2.99 -3.04
CA LEU A 344 38.94 3.31 -2.06
C LEU A 344 39.87 2.13 -1.74
N THR A 345 39.33 0.92 -1.62
CA THR A 345 40.10 -0.30 -1.32
C THR A 345 40.88 -0.83 -2.53
N SER A 346 40.47 -0.48 -3.75
CA SER A 346 41.21 -0.81 -4.98
C SER A 346 42.39 0.12 -5.26
N MET A 347 42.41 1.30 -4.62
CA MET A 347 43.49 2.29 -4.73
C MET A 347 44.56 2.15 -3.63
N GLY A 348 44.40 1.21 -2.70
CA GLY A 348 45.28 0.95 -1.55
C GLY A 348 46.37 -0.09 -1.79
#